data_AF-A0A382FLH5-F1
#
_entry.id   AF-A0A382FLH5-F1
#
_cell.length_a   1.000
_cell.length_b   1.000
_cell.length_c   1.000
_cell.angle_alpha   90.00
_cell.angle_beta   90.00
_cell.angle_gamma   90.00
#
_symmetry.space_group_name_H-M   'P 1'
#
loop_
_entity.id
_entity.type
_entity.pdbx_description
1 polymer ?
#
loop_
_entity_poly.entity_id
_entity_poly.type
_entity_poly.pdbx_seq_one_letter_code
_entity_poly.pdbx_strand_id
1 'polypeptide(L)' 'MVKIDKNITFEENLKKLEDIVDQLESGEIDIEKSVELYEKGMLLKNNCEEKLKKVELQIKKIKVENNKVQKE' A
#
# COMPACT_ATOMS: atom_id res chain seq x y z
N MET A 1 -24.15 -6.90 -13.07
CA MET A 1 -23.28 -5.71 -13.25
C MET A 1 -22.86 -5.22 -11.87
N VAL A 2 -21.64 -5.52 -11.43
CA VAL A 2 -21.08 -4.90 -10.23
C VAL A 2 -20.03 -3.92 -10.71
N LYS A 3 -20.34 -2.62 -10.59
CA LYS A 3 -19.38 -1.53 -10.72
C LYS A 3 -19.17 -0.99 -9.31
N ILE A 4 -17.96 -1.11 -8.78
CA ILE A 4 -17.42 -0.19 -7.78
C ILE A 4 -15.99 0.17 -8.22
N ASP A 5 -15.75 1.48 -8.26
CA ASP A 5 -14.71 2.21 -8.95
C ASP A 5 -13.35 2.27 -8.20
N LYS A 6 -12.28 2.01 -8.96
CA LYS A 6 -11.05 2.82 -9.11
C LYS A 6 -10.19 3.28 -7.91
N ASN A 7 -10.30 2.71 -6.72
CA ASN A 7 -9.24 2.86 -5.71
C ASN A 7 -9.18 1.62 -4.80
N ILE A 8 -8.22 0.73 -5.07
CA ILE A 8 -7.88 -0.33 -4.13
C ILE A 8 -7.49 0.35 -2.80
N THR A 9 -8.11 -0.07 -1.71
CA THR A 9 -7.85 0.45 -0.36
C THR A 9 -6.44 0.07 0.11
N PHE A 10 -5.97 0.70 1.20
CA PHE A 10 -4.64 0.33 1.74
C PHE A 10 -4.66 -1.14 2.19
N GLU A 11 -5.72 -1.50 2.90
CA GLU A 11 -5.98 -2.81 3.47
C GLU A 11 -6.07 -3.89 2.39
N GLU A 12 -6.72 -3.61 1.26
CA GLU A 12 -6.77 -4.55 0.14
C GLU A 12 -5.42 -4.72 -0.57
N ASN A 13 -4.62 -3.67 -0.70
CA ASN A 13 -3.27 -3.78 -1.26
C ASN A 13 -2.34 -4.55 -0.32
N LEU A 14 -2.44 -4.29 0.98
CA LEU A 14 -1.70 -5.00 2.01
C LEU A 14 -2.04 -6.49 2.01
N LYS A 15 -3.33 -6.83 2.01
CA LYS A 15 -3.78 -8.23 1.95
C LYS A 15 -3.25 -8.96 0.71
N LYS A 16 -3.32 -8.32 -0.46
CA LYS A 16 -2.76 -8.91 -1.70
C LYS A 16 -1.24 -9.08 -1.64
N LEU A 17 -0.54 -8.21 -0.91
CA LEU A 17 0.90 -8.33 -0.71
C LEU A 17 1.22 -9.50 0.22
N GLU A 18 0.49 -9.64 1.32
CA GLU A 18 0.58 -10.79 2.24
C GLU A 18 0.33 -12.10 1.50
N ASP A 19 -0.74 -12.19 0.71
CA ASP A 19 -1.05 -13.38 -0.10
C ASP A 19 0.09 -13.74 -1.08
N ILE A 20 0.82 -12.75 -1.60
CA ILE A 20 1.97 -12.95 -2.49
C ILE A 20 3.19 -13.45 -1.70
N VAL A 21 3.44 -12.88 -0.52
CA VAL A 21 4.54 -13.32 0.35
C VAL A 21 4.32 -14.77 0.75
N ASP A 22 3.11 -15.13 1.21
CA ASP A 22 2.76 -16.51 1.57
C ASP A 22 3.01 -17.48 0.42
N GLN A 23 2.64 -17.08 -0.80
CA GLN A 23 2.89 -17.85 -2.02
C GLN A 23 4.39 -18.02 -2.28
N LEU A 24 5.19 -16.95 -2.22
CA LEU A 24 6.63 -17.01 -2.44
C LEU A 24 7.35 -17.85 -1.37
N GLU A 25 6.90 -17.78 -0.11
CA GLU A 25 7.47 -18.53 1.01
C GLU A 25 7.11 -20.02 0.98
N SER A 26 6.00 -20.39 0.34
CA SER A 26 5.59 -21.80 0.21
C SER A 26 6.63 -22.66 -0.51
N GLY A 27 7.42 -22.07 -1.41
CA GLY A 27 8.46 -22.77 -2.18
C GLY A 27 7.93 -23.75 -3.24
N GLU A 28 6.61 -23.86 -3.42
CA GLU A 28 5.97 -24.77 -4.40
C GLU A 28 5.76 -24.11 -5.78
N ILE A 29 6.27 -22.90 -5.98
CA ILE A 29 6.03 -22.08 -7.16
C ILE A 29 7.20 -22.18 -8.14
N ASP A 30 6.89 -22.31 -9.43
CA ASP A 30 7.91 -22.30 -10.47
C ASP A 30 8.65 -20.94 -10.55
N ILE A 31 9.82 -20.94 -11.18
CA ILE A 31 10.71 -19.77 -11.21
C ILE A 31 10.10 -18.59 -11.98
N GLU A 32 9.39 -18.87 -13.08
CA GLU A 32 8.78 -17.84 -13.93
C GLU A 32 7.66 -17.13 -13.16
N LYS A 33 6.84 -17.92 -12.48
CA LYS A 33 5.75 -17.43 -11.63
C LYS A 33 6.26 -16.71 -10.40
N SER A 34 7.37 -17.15 -9.83
CA SER A 34 8.03 -16.47 -8.71
C SER A 34 8.48 -15.06 -9.11
N VAL A 35 9.00 -14.88 -10.32
CA VAL A 35 9.36 -13.55 -10.86
C VAL A 35 8.13 -12.67 -11.03
N GLU A 36 7.04 -13.20 -11.63
CA GLU A 36 5.78 -12.45 -11.79
C GLU A 36 5.20 -11.99 -10.43
N LEU A 37 5.19 -12.89 -9.44
CA LEU A 37 4.70 -12.61 -8.10
C LEU A 37 5.58 -11.56 -7.41
N TYR A 38 6.90 -11.64 -7.56
CA TYR A 38 7.82 -10.65 -7.02
C TYR A 38 7.58 -9.25 -7.60
N GLU A 39 7.46 -9.12 -8.93
CA GLU A 39 7.17 -7.84 -9.59
C GLU A 39 5.85 -7.23 -9.10
N LYS A 40 4.81 -8.07 -8.99
CA LYS A 40 3.51 -7.65 -8.46
C LYS A 40 3.58 -7.25 -6.99
N GLY A 41 4.33 -7.99 -6.18
CA GLY A 41 4.57 -7.66 -4.78
C GLY A 41 5.26 -6.30 -4.62
N MET A 42 6.28 -6.02 -5.45
CA MET A 42 6.97 -4.74 -5.46
C MET A 42 6.02 -3.57 -5.81
N LEU A 43 5.13 -3.75 -6.79
CA LEU A 43 4.14 -2.74 -7.12
C LEU A 43 3.17 -2.47 -5.96
N LEU A 44 2.66 -3.52 -5.30
CA LEU A 44 1.75 -3.40 -4.16
C LEU A 44 2.44 -2.72 -2.97
N LYS A 45 3.69 -3.10 -2.68
CA LYS A 45 4.52 -2.48 -1.65
C LYS A 45 4.67 -0.98 -1.88
N ASN A 46 5.02 -0.56 -3.10
CA ASN A 46 5.14 0.85 -3.45
C ASN A 46 3.81 1.61 -3.27
N ASN A 47 2.69 1.02 -3.69
CA ASN A 47 1.36 1.62 -3.52
C ASN A 47 1.01 1.83 -2.02
N CYS A 48 1.34 0.86 -1.17
CA CYS A 48 1.17 0.97 0.28
C CYS A 48 2.02 2.10 0.86
N GLU A 49 3.31 2.17 0.51
CA GLU A 49 4.23 3.22 0.95
C GLU A 49 3.76 4.62 0.55
N GLU A 50 3.32 4.80 -0.70
CA GLU A 50 2.80 6.08 -1.18
C GLU A 50 1.56 6.53 -0.40
N LYS A 51 0.65 5.60 -0.10
CA LYS A 51 -0.57 5.90 0.64
C LYS A 51 -0.26 6.30 2.08
N LEU A 52 0.65 5.57 2.75
CA LEU A 52 1.12 5.92 4.09
C LEU A 52 1.80 7.30 4.11
N LYS A 53 2.68 7.57 3.13
CA LYS A 53 3.34 8.87 2.99
C LYS A 53 2.35 10.01 2.80
N LYS A 54 1.29 9.80 2.01
CA LYS A 54 0.23 10.80 1.81
C LYS A 54 -0.50 11.11 3.10
N VAL A 55 -0.84 10.09 3.89
CA VAL A 55 -1.51 10.25 5.19
C VAL A 55 -0.59 10.96 6.18
N GLU A 56 0.69 10.58 6.24
CA GLU A 56 1.68 11.24 7.11
C GLU A 56 1.81 12.73 6.79
N LEU A 57 1.85 13.09 5.50
CA LEU A 57 1.90 14.50 5.06
C LEU A 57 0.63 15.26 5.46
N GLN A 58 -0.55 14.64 5.39
CA GLN A 58 -1.79 15.25 5.85
C GLN A 58 -1.76 15.52 7.36
N ILE A 59 -1.32 14.55 8.16
CA ILE A 59 -1.17 14.71 9.62
C ILE A 59 -0.18 15.82 9.94
N LYS A 60 0.96 15.89 9.24
CA LYS A 60 1.97 16.95 9.42
C LYS A 60 1.38 18.33 9.13
N LYS A 61 0.59 18.49 8.06
CA LYS A 61 -0.08 19.76 7.73
C LYS A 61 -1.04 20.21 8.83
N ILE A 62 -1.89 19.32 9.32
CA ILE A 62 -2.84 19.60 10.42
C ILE A 62 -2.10 20.05 11.69
N LYS A 63 -1.00 19.37 12.05
CA LYS A 63 -0.17 19.76 13.22
C LYS A 63 0.45 21.14 13.08
N VAL A 64 0.86 21.52 11.87
CA VAL A 64 1.43 22.85 11.59
C VAL A 64 0.35 23.93 11.66
N GLU A 65 -0.83 23.69 11.09
CA GLU A 65 -1.97 24.60 11.14
C GLU A 65 -2.42 24.84 12.60
N ASN A 66 -2.53 23.77 13.40
CA ASN A 66 -2.88 23.88 14.83
C ASN A 66 -1.83 24.66 15.65
N ASN A 67 -0.56 24.66 15.25
CA ASN A 67 0.49 25.46 15.91
C ASN A 67 0.45 26.95 15.51
N LYS A 68 -0.10 27.29 14.35
CA LYS A 68 -0.27 28.70 13.94
C LYS A 68 -1.41 29.37 14.71
N VAL A 69 -2.48 28.64 15.01
CA VAL A 69 -3.65 29.15 15.75
C VAL A 69 -3.33 29.46 17.23
N GLN A 70 -2.29 28.87 17.81
CA GLN A 70 -1.89 29.13 19.21
C GLN A 70 -0.88 30.28 19.40
N LYS A 71 -0.47 30.96 18.32
CA LYS A 71 0.53 32.03 18.36
C LYS A 71 -0.02 33.43 18.08
N GLU A 72 -1.35 33.60 18.07
CA GLU A 72 -2.01 34.91 17.99
C GLU A 72 -2.69 35.28 19.31
#